data_AF-A0A0R2THS9-F1
#
_entry.id   AF-A0A0R2THS9-F1
#
_cell.length_a   1.000
_cell.length_b   1.000
_cell.length_c   1.000
_cell.angle_alpha   90.00
_cell.angle_beta   90.00
_cell.angle_gamma   90.00
#
_symmetry.space_group_name_H-M   'P 1'
#
loop_
_entity.id
_entity.type
_entity.pdbx_description
1 polymer ?
#
loop_
_entity_poly.entity_id
_entity_poly.type
_entity_poly.pdbx_seq_one_letter_code
_entity_poly.pdbx_strand_id
1 'polypeptide(L)' 'MDLSLENMPEGQLVKVGSAILRVSSYFNEGCVKWKTRYGADVKNWIIAPGHADKRLRGILLSIVQDGTIKLHDKITRL' A
#
# COMPACT_ATOMS: atom_id res chain seq x y z
N MET A 1 -5.14 -7.47 10.01
CA MET A 1 -5.45 -6.49 8.94
C MET A 1 -4.38 -6.65 7.87
N ASP A 2 -4.79 -6.90 6.63
CA ASP A 2 -3.88 -6.95 5.48
C ASP A 2 -4.11 -5.75 4.54
N LEU A 3 -3.41 -5.73 3.41
CA LEU A 3 -3.46 -4.62 2.45
C LEU A 3 -4.30 -4.94 1.20
N SER A 4 -5.01 -6.07 1.17
CA SER A 4 -5.84 -6.46 0.03
C SER A 4 -6.87 -5.39 -0.33
N LEU A 5 -7.34 -5.41 -1.57
CA LEU A 5 -8.36 -4.50 -2.05
C LEU A 5 -9.66 -4.61 -1.23
N GLU A 6 -10.02 -5.84 -0.83
CA GLU A 6 -11.19 -6.11 0.02
C GLU A 6 -11.05 -5.45 1.41
N ASN A 7 -9.89 -5.60 2.04
CA ASN A 7 -9.69 -5.12 3.40
C ASN A 7 -9.33 -3.62 3.48
N MET A 8 -8.78 -3.06 2.39
CA MET A 8 -8.31 -1.67 2.25
C MET A 8 -8.77 -1.06 0.91
N PRO A 9 -10.07 -0.81 0.70
CA PRO A 9 -10.54 -0.27 -0.57
C PRO A 9 -9.94 1.10 -0.89
N GLU A 10 -9.94 1.46 -2.17
CA GLU A 10 -9.57 2.82 -2.59
C GLU A 10 -10.38 3.87 -1.81
N GLY A 11 -9.72 4.94 -1.36
CA GLY A 11 -10.36 5.98 -0.57
C GLY A 11 -10.49 5.69 0.93
N GLN A 12 -10.25 4.45 1.38
CA GLN A 12 -10.25 4.09 2.80
C GLN A 12 -9.31 5.01 3.58
N LEU A 13 -9.79 5.55 4.71
CA LEU A 13 -8.98 6.33 5.63
C LEU A 13 -8.33 5.43 6.67
N VAL A 14 -7.07 5.68 6.97
CA VAL A 14 -6.35 5.01 8.05
C VAL A 14 -5.69 6.05 8.94
N LYS A 15 -5.70 5.78 10.24
CA LYS A 15 -4.95 6.53 11.24
C LYS A 15 -3.70 5.77 11.62
N VAL A 16 -2.58 6.48 11.69
CA VAL A 16 -1.31 6.01 12.24
C VAL A 16 -0.69 7.14 13.06
N GLY A 17 -0.45 6.91 14.35
CA GLY A 17 -0.04 7.98 15.25
C GLY A 17 -1.07 9.12 15.26
N SER A 18 -0.64 10.35 14.97
CA SER A 18 -1.53 11.50 14.77
C SER A 18 -1.86 11.82 13.31
N ALA A 19 -1.32 11.08 12.35
CA ALA A 19 -1.56 11.31 10.92
C ALA A 19 -2.83 10.58 10.43
N ILE A 20 -3.51 11.17 9.45
CA ILE A 20 -4.60 10.52 8.69
C ILE A 20 -4.15 10.39 7.24
N LEU A 21 -4.22 9.16 6.73
CA LEU A 21 -3.80 8.79 5.39
C LEU A 21 -4.98 8.18 4.62
N ARG A 22 -4.99 8.36 3.30
CA ARG A 22 -6.00 7.79 2.40
C ARG A 22 -5.38 6.78 1.46
N VAL A 23 -6.03 5.63 1.30
CA VAL A 23 -5.65 4.63 0.29
C VAL A 23 -5.81 5.22 -1.11
N SER A 24 -4.72 5.23 -1.86
CA SER A 24 -4.67 5.74 -3.22
C SER A 24 -5.30 4.76 -4.22
N SER A 25 -5.81 5.31 -5.33
CA SER A 25 -6.23 4.56 -6.52
C SER A 25 -5.04 4.00 -7.31
N TYR A 26 -3.85 4.57 -7.14
CA TYR A 26 -2.66 4.14 -7.86
C TYR A 26 -2.15 2.79 -7.36
N PHE A 27 -2.07 1.83 -8.27
CA PHE A 27 -1.52 0.51 -7.97
C PHE A 27 0.01 0.55 -7.91
N ASN A 28 0.57 -0.18 -6.94
CA ASN A 28 2.00 -0.21 -6.70
C ASN A 28 2.72 -1.27 -7.58
N GLU A 29 2.82 -1.03 -8.88
CA GLU A 29 3.29 -2.01 -9.88
C GLU A 29 4.80 -2.34 -9.88
N GLY A 30 5.60 -1.65 -9.06
CA GLY A 30 7.05 -1.86 -9.04
C GLY A 30 7.82 -1.00 -10.06
N CYS A 31 8.73 -0.16 -9.56
CA CYS A 31 9.58 0.67 -10.41
C CYS A 31 10.79 -0.11 -10.96
N VAL A 32 11.57 0.53 -11.85
CA VAL A 32 12.80 -0.06 -12.42
C VAL A 32 13.77 -0.51 -11.33
N LYS A 33 13.92 0.27 -10.24
CA LYS A 33 14.77 -0.10 -9.09
C LYS A 33 14.32 -1.39 -8.40
N TRP A 34 13.01 -1.62 -8.32
CA TRP A 34 12.45 -2.87 -7.79
C TRP A 34 12.83 -4.06 -8.68
N LYS A 35 12.65 -3.91 -9.99
CA LYS A 35 13.07 -4.92 -10.99
C LYS A 35 14.55 -5.24 -10.88
N THR A 36 15.41 -4.24 -10.73
CA THR A 36 16.86 -4.43 -10.59
C THR A 36 17.22 -5.19 -9.32
N ARG A 37 16.52 -4.94 -8.21
CA ARG A 37 16.82 -5.58 -6.91
C ARG A 37 16.30 -7.01 -6.80
N TYR A 38 15.10 -7.27 -7.32
CA TYR A 38 14.38 -8.52 -7.09
C TYR A 38 14.14 -9.36 -8.35
N GLY A 39 14.51 -8.85 -9.52
CA GLY A 39 14.35 -9.54 -10.80
C GLY A 39 13.06 -9.18 -11.54
N ALA A 40 13.06 -9.49 -12.84
CA ALA A 40 11.91 -9.28 -13.72
C ALA A 40 10.73 -10.20 -13.35
N ASP A 41 11.02 -11.45 -12.98
CA ASP A 41 10.00 -12.44 -12.64
C ASP A 41 9.17 -12.01 -11.42
N VAL A 42 9.83 -11.46 -10.38
CA VAL A 42 9.13 -10.92 -9.21
C VAL A 42 8.26 -9.72 -9.59
N LYS A 43 8.75 -8.82 -10.46
CA LYS A 43 7.93 -7.70 -10.94
C LYS A 43 6.72 -8.20 -11.74
N ASN A 44 6.90 -9.17 -12.62
CA ASN A 44 5.80 -9.74 -13.42
C ASN A 44 4.79 -10.48 -12.54
N TRP A 45 5.26 -11.17 -11.50
CA TRP A 45 4.41 -11.91 -10.57
C TRP A 45 3.47 -10.99 -9.79
N ILE A 46 3.93 -9.82 -9.32
CA ILE A 46 3.06 -8.91 -8.56
C ILE A 46 1.93 -8.26 -9.38
N ILE A 47 2.05 -8.24 -10.72
CA ILE A 47 1.03 -7.71 -11.65
C ILE A 47 0.33 -8.81 -12.46
N ALA A 48 0.59 -10.09 -12.17
CA ALA A 48 -0.02 -11.19 -12.91
C ALA A 48 -1.56 -11.15 -12.75
N PRO A 49 -2.32 -11.69 -13.73
CA PRO A 49 -3.77 -11.76 -13.63
C PRO A 49 -4.23 -12.37 -12.30
N GLY A 50 -5.13 -11.68 -11.58
CA GLY A 50 -5.63 -12.11 -10.27
C GLY A 50 -4.69 -11.88 -9.07
N HIS A 51 -3.60 -11.12 -9.24
CA HIS A 51 -2.72 -10.72 -8.13
C HIS A 51 -2.84 -9.24 -7.73
N ALA A 52 -3.40 -8.39 -8.61
CA ALA A 52 -3.50 -6.96 -8.36
C ALA A 52 -4.39 -6.63 -7.13
N ASP A 53 -5.45 -7.40 -6.91
CA ASP A 53 -6.33 -7.35 -5.74
C ASP A 53 -5.61 -7.68 -4.43
N LYS A 54 -4.59 -8.54 -4.49
CA LYS A 54 -3.77 -8.94 -3.33
C LYS A 54 -2.75 -7.88 -2.93
N ARG A 55 -2.42 -6.94 -3.83
CA ARG A 55 -1.46 -5.85 -3.61
C ARG A 55 -0.14 -6.34 -2.98
N LEU A 56 0.48 -7.33 -3.62
CA LEU A 56 1.65 -8.07 -3.10
C LEU A 56 2.90 -7.20 -2.84
N ARG A 57 2.96 -5.97 -3.39
CA ARG A 57 4.03 -4.98 -3.11
C ARG A 57 3.62 -3.94 -2.04
N GLY A 58 2.43 -4.05 -1.48
CA GLY A 58 1.82 -3.04 -0.63
C GLY A 58 1.08 -1.95 -1.40
N ILE A 59 0.64 -0.92 -0.69
CA ILE A 59 -0.23 0.15 -1.21
C ILE A 59 0.43 1.52 -1.13
N LEU A 60 -0.10 2.46 -1.89
CA LEU A 60 0.27 3.87 -1.82
C LEU A 60 -0.80 4.63 -1.02
N LEU A 61 -0.36 5.58 -0.21
CA LEU A 61 -1.23 6.42 0.60
C LEU A 61 -0.93 7.90 0.32
N SER A 62 -1.97 8.74 0.34
CA SER A 62 -1.82 10.20 0.37
C SER A 62 -2.08 10.73 1.77
N ILE A 63 -1.37 11.78 2.19
CA ILE A 63 -1.61 12.46 3.47
C ILE A 63 -2.88 13.29 3.36
N VAL A 64 -3.84 13.03 4.26
CA VAL A 64 -5.07 13.84 4.41
C VAL A 64 -4.90 14.84 5.53
N GLN A 65 -4.26 14.41 6.62
CA GLN A 65 -3.88 15.26 7.75
C GLN A 65 -2.45 14.93 8.14
N ASP A 66 -1.63 15.97 8.26
CA ASP A 66 -0.26 15.86 8.77
C ASP A 66 -0.23 15.37 10.22
N GLY A 67 0.90 14.79 10.63
CA GLY A 67 1.09 14.28 11.97
C GLY A 67 2.40 13.53 12.17
N THR A 68 2.58 13.03 13.38
CA THR A 68 3.77 12.29 13.79
C THR A 68 3.43 10.81 13.87
N ILE A 69 4.31 9.99 13.28
CA ILE A 69 4.29 8.53 13.37
C ILE A 69 5.55 8.08 14.11
N LYS A 70 5.39 7.11 15.01
CA LYS A 70 6.46 6.47 15.77
C LYS A 70 6.48 4.97 15.50
N LEU A 71 7.62 4.35 15.78
CA LEU A 71 7.69 2.89 15.83
C LEU A 71 6.63 2.34 16.79
N HIS A 72 5.98 1.26 16.37
CA HIS A 72 4.90 0.59 17.08
C HIS A 72 3.54 1.31 17.13
N ASP A 73 3.38 2.46 16.45
CA ASP A 73 2.04 3.03 16.26
C ASP A 73 1.15 2.03 15.51
N LYS A 74 -0.03 1.79 16.08
CA LYS A 74 -1.02 0.91 15.45
C LYS A 74 -1.65 1.61 14.26
N ILE A 75 -1.85 0.84 13.19
CA ILE A 75 -2.65 1.26 12.05
C ILE A 75 -4.09 0.84 12.30
N THR A 76 -5.01 1.81 12.26
CA THR A 76 -6.45 1.57 12.42
C THR A 76 -7.21 2.15 11.24
N ARG A 77 -8.20 1.41 10.72
CA ARG A 77 -9.18 1.97 9.79
C ARG A 77 -10.03 3.01 10.51
N LEU A 78 -10.36 4.09 9.80
CA LEU A 78 -11.35 5.10 10.21
C LEU A 78 -12.65 4.90 9.43
#